data_AF-A0A1F5YWP7-F1
#
_entry.id   AF-A0A1F5YWP7-F1
#
_cell.length_a   1.000
_cell.length_b   1.000
_cell.length_c   1.000
_cell.angle_alpha   90.00
_cell.angle_beta   90.00
_cell.angle_gamma   90.00
#
_symmetry.space_group_name_H-M   'P 1'
#
loop_
_entity.id
_entity.type
_entity.pdbx_description
1 polymer ?
#
loop_
_entity_poly.entity_id
_entity_poly.type
_entity_poly.pdbx_seq_one_letter_code
_entity_poly.pdbx_strand_id
1 'polypeptide(L)'
;MRKAGFILNLSRGFTLLEVMVVIAIIGVLIAMVQGSYMASLRKARDARRKSDLTQIAKALETFNHDRGSYPADDGNGLIFGCGDIVTPSLTACDWGDAFEITDASTNVLATYFTELPGDTGSRKYYYDSDGSYYQLYALIENLEDKDINVNAAKQTQYYDHTDCGTAAGDQNCNYGVSSTNALPTDNSHTLTPP
;
A
#
# COMPACT_ATOMS: atom_id res chain seq x y z
N MET A 1 30.25 58.82 41.64
CA MET A 1 30.44 58.72 40.18
C MET A 1 29.61 57.55 39.65
N ARG A 2 28.49 57.79 38.96
CA ARG A 2 27.68 56.76 38.29
C ARG A 2 27.60 57.13 36.81
N LYS A 3 28.31 56.40 35.94
CA LYS A 3 28.15 56.50 34.48
C LYS A 3 26.83 55.82 34.12
N ALA A 4 25.84 56.61 33.70
CA ALA A 4 24.64 56.08 33.07
C ALA A 4 24.99 55.65 31.65
N GLY A 5 24.99 54.34 31.40
CA GLY A 5 25.07 53.76 30.06
C GLY A 5 23.72 53.94 29.36
N PHE A 6 23.73 54.66 28.24
CA PHE A 6 22.56 54.87 27.39
C PHE A 6 22.33 53.61 26.55
N ILE A 7 21.34 52.80 26.92
CA ILE A 7 20.90 51.65 26.11
C ILE A 7 20.01 52.20 24.98
N LEU A 8 20.52 52.19 23.75
CA LEU A 8 19.74 52.48 22.55
C LEU A 8 18.79 51.30 22.27
N ASN A 9 17.57 51.35 22.81
CA ASN A 9 16.48 50.46 22.36
C ASN A 9 15.94 50.96 21.02
N LEU A 10 16.48 50.45 19.90
CA LEU A 10 15.82 50.55 18.59
C LEU A 10 14.81 49.41 18.46
N SER A 11 13.69 49.49 19.18
CA SER A 11 12.51 48.67 18.86
C SER A 11 11.82 49.27 17.63
N ARG A 12 12.33 48.97 16.45
CA ARG A 12 11.58 49.19 15.20
C ARG A 12 10.46 48.16 15.15
N GLY A 13 9.23 48.60 15.41
CA GLY A 13 8.04 47.77 15.23
C GLY A 13 7.80 47.46 13.75
N PHE A 14 7.36 46.25 13.45
CA PHE A 14 6.90 45.86 12.11
C PHE A 14 5.75 46.79 11.65
N THR A 15 5.77 47.21 10.39
CA THR A 15 4.66 47.97 9.83
C THR A 15 3.52 47.05 9.39
N LEU A 16 2.27 47.52 9.47
CA LEU A 16 1.11 46.73 9.00
C LEU A 16 1.23 46.36 7.52
N LEU A 17 1.78 47.27 6.70
CA LEU A 17 1.99 47.06 5.28
C LEU A 17 2.99 45.92 5.02
N GLU A 18 4.04 45.83 5.81
CA GLU A 18 5.07 44.80 5.69
C GLU A 18 4.50 43.40 5.99
N VAL A 19 3.64 43.28 7.00
CA VAL A 19 2.94 42.02 7.27
C VAL A 19 1.90 41.70 6.17
N MET A 20 1.20 42.69 5.62
CA MET A 20 0.24 42.47 4.52
C MET A 20 0.90 41.95 3.24
N VAL A 21 2.05 42.51 2.86
CA VAL A 21 2.78 42.04 1.68
C VAL A 21 3.29 40.62 1.89
N VAL A 22 3.78 40.30 3.09
CA VAL A 22 4.28 38.96 3.42
C VAL A 22 3.17 37.91 3.32
N ILE A 23 2.00 38.15 3.92
CA ILE A 23 0.88 37.18 3.84
C ILE A 23 0.35 37.05 2.40
N ALA A 24 0.39 38.12 1.60
CA ALA A 24 0.02 38.06 0.19
C ALA A 24 0.97 37.17 -0.61
N ILE A 25 2.29 37.31 -0.40
CA ILE A 25 3.30 36.46 -1.06
C ILE A 25 3.15 35.00 -0.62
N ILE A 26 2.97 34.74 0.69
CA ILE A 26 2.75 33.39 1.21
C ILE A 26 1.51 32.75 0.57
N GLY A 27 0.41 33.50 0.41
CA GLY A 27 -0.81 33.02 -0.24
C GLY A 27 -0.58 32.57 -1.69
N VAL A 28 0.18 33.34 -2.47
CA VAL A 28 0.52 32.99 -3.86
C VAL A 28 1.38 31.73 -3.91
N LEU A 29 2.39 31.62 -3.04
CA LEU A 29 3.28 30.46 -2.99
C LEU A 29 2.51 29.17 -2.63
N ILE A 30 1.61 29.22 -1.65
CA ILE A 30 0.80 28.06 -1.25
C ILE A 30 -0.10 27.59 -2.42
N ALA A 31 -0.74 28.53 -3.11
CA ALA A 31 -1.63 28.22 -4.24
C ALA A 31 -0.88 27.49 -5.37
N MET A 32 0.37 27.85 -5.64
CA MET A 32 1.18 27.22 -6.69
C MET A 32 1.59 25.78 -6.34
N VAL A 33 1.88 25.50 -5.06
CA VAL A 33 2.46 24.21 -4.65
C VAL A 33 1.41 23.13 -4.40
N GLN A 34 0.17 23.50 -4.03
CA GLN A 34 -0.86 22.57 -3.58
C GLN A 34 -1.11 21.38 -4.53
N GLY A 35 -1.18 21.61 -5.85
CA GLY A 35 -1.42 20.54 -6.83
C GLY A 35 -0.27 19.53 -6.91
N SER A 36 0.97 20.03 -6.93
CA SER A 36 2.18 19.20 -7.00
C SER A 36 2.37 18.35 -5.74
N TYR A 37 2.00 18.89 -4.58
CA TYR A 37 2.08 18.21 -3.30
C TYR A 37 1.16 16.99 -3.24
N MET A 38 -0.10 17.13 -3.65
CA MET A 38 -1.04 16.01 -3.66
C MET A 38 -0.60 14.89 -4.62
N ALA A 39 -0.07 15.24 -5.80
CA ALA A 39 0.49 14.25 -6.72
C ALA A 39 1.70 13.51 -6.13
N SER A 40 2.57 14.21 -5.41
CA SER A 40 3.71 13.60 -4.71
C SER A 40 3.25 12.62 -3.62
N LEU A 41 2.22 12.98 -2.84
CA LEU A 41 1.65 12.09 -1.83
C LEU A 41 1.03 10.82 -2.44
N ARG A 42 0.34 10.92 -3.58
CA ARG A 42 -0.18 9.74 -4.30
C ARG A 42 0.96 8.80 -4.69
N LYS A 43 2.00 9.33 -5.34
CA LYS A 43 3.18 8.55 -5.75
C LYS A 43 3.90 7.91 -4.55
N ALA A 44 3.96 8.60 -3.42
CA ALA A 44 4.55 8.04 -2.20
C ALA A 44 3.74 6.86 -1.65
N ARG A 45 2.40 6.96 -1.64
CA ARG A 45 1.53 5.83 -1.27
C ARG A 45 1.64 4.67 -2.26
N ASP A 46 1.68 4.96 -3.55
CA ASP A 46 1.84 3.93 -4.59
C ASP A 46 3.18 3.21 -4.49
N ALA A 47 4.26 3.94 -4.22
CA ALA A 47 5.57 3.35 -3.94
C ALA A 47 5.55 2.43 -2.71
N ARG A 48 4.82 2.82 -1.65
CA ARG A 48 4.59 1.97 -0.48
C ARG A 48 3.85 0.69 -0.87
N ARG A 49 2.73 0.78 -1.60
CA ARG A 49 1.98 -0.41 -2.07
C ARG A 49 2.84 -1.40 -2.84
N LYS A 50 3.65 -0.91 -3.79
CA LYS A 50 4.58 -1.74 -4.56
C LYS A 50 5.63 -2.41 -3.64
N SER A 51 6.16 -1.67 -2.67
CA SER A 51 7.10 -2.21 -1.68
C SER A 51 6.45 -3.24 -0.76
N ASP A 52 5.20 -3.03 -0.35
CA ASP A 52 4.43 -3.94 0.48
C ASP A 52 4.21 -5.27 -0.24
N LEU A 53 3.71 -5.25 -1.49
CA LEU A 53 3.58 -6.46 -2.30
C LEU A 53 4.92 -7.19 -2.50
N THR A 54 6.01 -6.46 -2.69
CA THR A 54 7.36 -7.06 -2.82
C THR A 54 7.82 -7.73 -1.52
N GLN A 55 7.45 -7.20 -0.36
CA GLN A 55 7.77 -7.82 0.92
C GLN A 55 6.90 -9.05 1.17
N ILE A 56 5.60 -8.98 0.88
CA ILE A 56 4.68 -10.12 0.99
C ILE A 56 5.15 -11.26 0.06
N ALA A 57 5.49 -10.95 -1.19
CA ALA A 57 6.06 -11.91 -2.14
C ALA A 57 7.23 -12.70 -1.53
N LYS A 58 8.19 -12.03 -0.88
CA LYS A 58 9.32 -12.72 -0.23
C LYS A 58 8.88 -13.65 0.91
N ALA A 59 7.88 -13.26 1.68
CA ALA A 59 7.32 -14.10 2.73
C ALA A 59 6.61 -15.33 2.15
N LEU A 60 5.89 -15.17 1.04
CA LEU A 60 5.25 -16.28 0.31
C LEU A 60 6.28 -17.26 -0.25
N GLU A 61 7.38 -16.77 -0.83
CA GLU A 61 8.49 -17.62 -1.28
C GLU A 61 9.11 -18.42 -0.11
N THR A 62 9.25 -17.79 1.05
CA THR A 62 9.75 -18.44 2.26
C THR A 62 8.77 -19.50 2.77
N PHE A 63 7.46 -19.20 2.78
CA PHE A 63 6.43 -20.17 3.11
C PHE A 63 6.46 -21.37 2.18
N ASN A 64 6.54 -21.14 0.87
CA ASN A 64 6.63 -22.21 -0.12
C ASN A 64 7.90 -23.05 0.07
N HIS A 65 9.02 -22.43 0.43
CA HIS A 65 10.26 -23.15 0.76
C HIS A 65 10.08 -24.12 1.94
N ASP A 66 9.38 -23.68 2.99
CA ASP A 66 9.20 -24.46 4.23
C ASP A 66 8.08 -25.49 4.12
N ARG A 67 7.05 -25.22 3.30
CA ARG A 67 5.81 -26.02 3.23
C ARG A 67 5.65 -26.80 1.94
N GLY A 68 6.42 -26.47 0.90
CA GLY A 68 6.42 -27.12 -0.41
C GLY A 68 5.29 -26.68 -1.34
N SER A 69 4.44 -25.74 -0.91
CA SER A 69 3.44 -25.07 -1.74
C SER A 69 3.19 -23.65 -1.22
N TYR A 70 2.70 -22.76 -2.08
CA TYR A 70 2.16 -21.48 -1.62
C TYR A 70 0.90 -21.71 -0.76
N PRO A 71 0.59 -20.79 0.17
CA PRO A 71 -0.66 -20.88 0.93
C PRO A 71 -1.85 -20.75 -0.01
N ALA A 72 -2.94 -21.47 0.28
CA ALA A 72 -4.18 -21.28 -0.46
C ALA A 72 -4.73 -19.86 -0.22
N ASP A 73 -5.66 -19.40 -1.04
CA ASP A 73 -6.46 -18.21 -0.77
C ASP A 73 -7.78 -18.57 -0.06
N ASP A 74 -8.44 -17.57 0.53
CA ASP A 74 -9.75 -17.73 1.18
C ASP A 74 -10.95 -17.55 0.22
N GLY A 75 -10.70 -17.29 -1.06
CA GLY A 75 -11.68 -16.91 -2.07
C GLY A 75 -12.06 -15.43 -2.08
N ASN A 76 -11.55 -14.61 -1.14
CA ASN A 76 -11.86 -13.17 -1.03
C ASN A 76 -10.61 -12.28 -1.02
N GLY A 77 -9.45 -12.83 -1.38
CA GLY A 77 -8.20 -12.09 -1.50
C GLY A 77 -7.30 -12.14 -0.26
N LEU A 78 -7.57 -13.00 0.72
CA LEU A 78 -6.72 -13.21 1.89
C LEU A 78 -5.87 -14.46 1.75
N ILE A 79 -4.71 -14.45 2.41
CA ILE A 79 -3.82 -15.61 2.50
C ILE A 79 -4.44 -16.61 3.48
N PHE A 80 -4.73 -17.84 3.05
CA PHE A 80 -5.21 -18.93 3.89
C PHE A 80 -4.05 -19.78 4.39
N GLY A 81 -3.39 -19.31 5.45
CA GLY A 81 -2.17 -19.92 5.95
C GLY A 81 -1.79 -19.55 7.38
N CYS A 82 -2.68 -18.94 8.16
CA CYS A 82 -2.42 -18.53 9.54
C CYS A 82 -3.03 -19.49 10.54
N GLY A 83 -2.47 -19.60 11.75
CA GLY A 83 -3.09 -20.33 12.85
C GLY A 83 -2.55 -21.75 13.08
N ASP A 84 -3.37 -22.63 13.66
CA ASP A 84 -2.94 -23.93 14.20
C ASP A 84 -2.75 -24.99 13.09
N ILE A 85 -1.60 -25.67 13.12
CA ILE A 85 -1.26 -26.75 12.19
C ILE A 85 -1.87 -28.13 12.56
N VAL A 86 -2.28 -28.36 13.81
CA VAL A 86 -2.64 -29.71 14.33
C VAL A 86 -4.14 -29.98 14.28
N THR A 87 -4.96 -29.00 13.93
CA THR A 87 -6.40 -29.13 13.71
C THR A 87 -6.73 -28.51 12.35
N PRO A 88 -7.79 -28.89 11.60
CA PRO A 88 -8.02 -28.36 10.26
C PRO A 88 -8.52 -26.91 10.39
N SER A 89 -7.63 -26.00 10.74
CA SER A 89 -7.95 -24.60 11.03
C SER A 89 -6.73 -23.73 10.80
N LEU A 90 -6.01 -23.97 9.69
CA LEU A 90 -5.46 -22.79 9.02
C LEU A 90 -6.64 -21.88 8.71
N THR A 91 -6.46 -20.59 8.95
CA THR A 91 -7.45 -19.56 8.71
C THR A 91 -6.89 -18.54 7.73
N ALA A 92 -7.78 -17.69 7.23
CA ALA A 92 -7.38 -16.47 6.55
C ALA A 92 -6.51 -15.62 7.50
N CYS A 93 -5.44 -15.07 6.95
CA CYS A 93 -4.61 -14.06 7.57
C CYS A 93 -5.21 -12.69 7.23
N ASP A 94 -5.68 -11.96 8.24
CA ASP A 94 -6.15 -10.60 8.03
C ASP A 94 -4.98 -9.66 7.71
N TRP A 95 -5.21 -8.70 6.81
CA TRP A 95 -4.24 -7.62 6.59
C TRP A 95 -4.11 -6.80 7.88
N GLY A 96 -2.89 -6.66 8.39
CA GLY A 96 -2.58 -6.06 9.69
C GLY A 96 -2.25 -7.08 10.79
N ASP A 97 -2.46 -8.37 10.56
CA ASP A 97 -2.09 -9.43 11.50
C ASP A 97 -0.78 -10.12 11.10
N ALA A 98 -0.22 -10.91 12.02
CA ALA A 98 0.97 -11.70 11.75
C ALA A 98 0.63 -12.86 10.79
N PHE A 99 1.50 -13.06 9.80
CA PHE A 99 1.50 -14.27 8.99
C PHE A 99 2.35 -15.33 9.69
N GLU A 100 1.71 -16.13 10.54
CA GLU A 100 2.39 -17.12 11.37
C GLU A 100 1.60 -18.42 11.53
N ILE A 101 2.36 -19.49 11.75
CA ILE A 101 1.87 -20.82 12.07
C ILE A 101 2.08 -21.05 13.55
N THR A 102 1.06 -21.59 14.21
CA THR A 102 1.06 -21.92 15.64
C THR A 102 0.77 -23.40 15.86
N ASP A 103 1.03 -23.88 17.07
CA ASP A 103 0.50 -25.16 17.54
C ASP A 103 -0.88 -24.99 18.22
N ALA A 104 -1.50 -26.11 18.60
CA ALA A 104 -2.78 -26.11 19.30
C ALA A 104 -2.77 -25.38 20.66
N SER A 105 -1.58 -25.04 21.19
CA SER A 105 -1.39 -24.25 22.41
C SER A 105 -1.02 -22.80 22.11
N THR A 106 -1.19 -22.33 20.86
CA THR A 106 -0.87 -20.99 20.37
C THR A 106 0.61 -20.61 20.43
N ASN A 107 1.52 -21.58 20.55
CA ASN A 107 2.94 -21.30 20.45
C ASN A 107 3.31 -21.08 18.99
N VAL A 108 3.98 -19.97 18.70
CA VAL A 108 4.47 -19.66 17.35
C VAL A 108 5.54 -20.65 16.95
N LEU A 109 5.27 -21.40 15.87
CA LEU A 109 6.18 -22.38 15.28
C LEU A 109 7.01 -21.76 14.15
N ALA A 110 6.40 -20.86 13.38
CA ALA A 110 7.05 -20.13 12.30
C ALA A 110 6.34 -18.79 12.07
N THR A 111 7.12 -17.73 11.84
CA THR A 111 6.61 -16.40 11.44
C THR A 111 7.20 -16.06 10.08
N TYR A 112 6.33 -15.85 9.09
CA TYR A 112 6.72 -15.46 7.73
C TYR A 112 6.59 -13.94 7.53
N PHE A 113 5.68 -13.30 8.27
CA PHE A 113 5.53 -11.85 8.30
C PHE A 113 5.04 -11.42 9.68
N THR A 114 5.66 -10.41 10.30
CA THR A 114 5.31 -9.98 11.67
C THR A 114 3.99 -9.21 11.74
N GLU A 115 3.69 -8.43 10.70
CA GLU A 115 2.46 -7.66 10.54
C GLU A 115 2.24 -7.47 9.04
N LEU A 116 1.30 -8.19 8.44
CA LEU A 116 0.99 -8.04 7.03
C LEU A 116 0.56 -6.59 6.75
N PRO A 117 1.14 -5.91 5.76
CA PRO A 117 0.77 -4.53 5.50
C PRO A 117 -0.67 -4.47 4.97
N GLY A 118 -1.49 -3.60 5.55
CA GLY A 118 -2.77 -3.19 4.99
C GLY A 118 -2.65 -1.90 4.17
N ASP A 119 -3.48 -1.74 3.13
CA ASP A 119 -3.64 -0.44 2.47
C ASP A 119 -4.53 0.49 3.31
N THR A 120 -4.35 1.79 3.14
CA THR A 120 -5.01 2.82 3.94
C THR A 120 -6.47 3.04 3.54
N GLY A 121 -7.32 3.36 4.52
CA GLY A 121 -8.69 3.79 4.27
C GLY A 121 -9.59 2.62 3.88
N SER A 122 -10.23 2.73 2.72
CA SER A 122 -11.18 1.73 2.22
C SER A 122 -10.57 0.80 1.18
N ARG A 123 -9.28 0.48 1.30
CA ARG A 123 -8.54 -0.35 0.35
C ARG A 123 -7.89 -1.53 1.04
N LYS A 124 -7.71 -2.61 0.27
CA LYS A 124 -7.02 -3.83 0.69
C LYS A 124 -6.16 -4.36 -0.44
N TYR A 125 -5.20 -5.21 -0.11
CA TYR A 125 -4.51 -6.04 -1.10
C TYR A 125 -5.34 -7.27 -1.40
N TYR A 126 -5.07 -7.89 -2.55
CA TYR A 126 -5.75 -9.12 -2.97
C TYR A 126 -4.71 -10.19 -3.27
N TYR A 127 -4.90 -11.37 -2.68
CA TYR A 127 -4.06 -12.55 -2.86
C TYR A 127 -4.85 -13.67 -3.54
N ASP A 128 -4.23 -14.34 -4.50
CA ASP A 128 -4.77 -15.53 -5.17
C ASP A 128 -3.64 -16.55 -5.37
N SER A 129 -3.96 -17.85 -5.27
CA SER A 129 -3.00 -18.92 -5.47
C SER A 129 -3.65 -20.27 -5.76
N ASP A 130 -3.05 -21.04 -6.67
CA ASP A 130 -3.37 -22.45 -6.88
C ASP A 130 -2.46 -23.42 -6.09
N GLY A 131 -1.62 -22.88 -5.19
CA GLY A 131 -0.59 -23.58 -4.44
C GLY A 131 0.72 -23.80 -5.22
N SER A 132 0.73 -23.71 -6.55
CA SER A 132 1.93 -23.84 -7.40
C SER A 132 2.52 -22.49 -7.81
N TYR A 133 1.68 -21.47 -7.93
CA TYR A 133 2.05 -20.07 -8.08
C TYR A 133 1.11 -19.18 -7.27
N TYR A 134 1.47 -17.90 -7.13
CA TYR A 134 0.60 -16.89 -6.53
C TYR A 134 0.53 -15.64 -7.39
N GLN A 135 -0.52 -14.87 -7.18
CA GLN A 135 -0.66 -13.49 -7.62
C GLN A 135 -1.04 -12.59 -6.43
N LEU A 136 -0.49 -11.39 -6.45
CA LEU A 136 -0.74 -10.32 -5.48
C LEU A 136 -1.14 -9.06 -6.22
N TYR A 137 -2.21 -8.42 -5.79
CA TYR A 137 -2.73 -7.24 -6.45
C TYR A 137 -2.94 -6.08 -5.48
N ALA A 138 -2.86 -4.87 -6.03
CA ALA A 138 -3.14 -3.62 -5.34
C ALA A 138 -3.85 -2.62 -6.27
N LEU A 139 -4.53 -1.65 -5.66
CA LEU A 139 -5.07 -0.49 -6.37
C LEU A 139 -4.14 0.72 -6.19
N ILE A 140 -3.47 1.07 -7.29
CA ILE A 140 -2.57 2.23 -7.39
C ILE A 140 -3.36 3.46 -7.81
N GLU A 141 -3.04 4.60 -7.20
CA GLU A 141 -3.76 5.87 -7.40
C GLU A 141 -3.28 6.63 -8.64
N ASN A 142 -1.99 6.56 -8.93
CA ASN A 142 -1.42 7.22 -10.09
C ASN A 142 -1.71 6.42 -11.37
N LEU A 143 -2.79 6.79 -12.07
CA LEU A 143 -3.17 6.18 -13.36
C LEU A 143 -2.21 6.49 -14.52
N GLU A 144 -1.17 7.29 -14.30
CA GLU A 144 -0.09 7.53 -15.26
C GLU A 144 1.19 6.76 -14.88
N ASP A 145 1.13 5.88 -13.88
CA ASP A 145 2.26 5.04 -13.51
C ASP A 145 2.59 4.05 -14.63
N LYS A 146 3.88 3.90 -14.96
CA LYS A 146 4.34 3.06 -16.06
C LYS A 146 4.11 1.56 -15.85
N ASP A 147 3.89 1.16 -14.59
CA ASP A 147 3.76 -0.25 -14.21
C ASP A 147 2.29 -0.71 -14.19
N ILE A 148 1.33 0.15 -14.55
CA ILE A 148 -0.07 -0.26 -14.73
C ILE A 148 -0.36 -0.59 -16.20
N ASN A 149 -1.30 -1.49 -16.42
CA ASN A 149 -1.71 -1.88 -17.77
C ASN A 149 -2.64 -0.82 -18.38
N VAL A 150 -2.42 -0.54 -19.67
CA VAL A 150 -3.27 0.35 -20.45
C VAL A 150 -3.62 -0.29 -21.79
N ASN A 151 -4.84 -0.06 -22.26
CA ASN A 151 -5.27 -0.52 -23.58
C ASN A 151 -4.64 0.31 -24.71
N ALA A 152 -4.94 -0.04 -25.97
CA ALA A 152 -4.44 0.69 -27.14
C ALA A 152 -4.85 2.18 -27.18
N ALA A 153 -5.92 2.56 -26.47
CA ALA A 153 -6.40 3.93 -26.32
C ALA A 153 -5.81 4.66 -25.10
N LYS A 154 -4.82 4.07 -24.41
CA LYS A 154 -4.18 4.58 -23.18
C LYS A 154 -5.12 4.72 -21.99
N GLN A 155 -6.18 3.91 -21.94
CA GLN A 155 -7.06 3.84 -20.78
C GLN A 155 -6.56 2.75 -19.85
N THR A 156 -6.53 3.05 -18.54
CA THR A 156 -6.14 2.09 -17.49
C THR A 156 -7.03 0.86 -17.53
N GLN A 157 -6.42 -0.32 -17.43
CA GLN A 157 -7.11 -1.59 -17.32
C GLN A 157 -7.03 -2.13 -15.89
N TYR A 158 -8.00 -2.95 -15.53
CA TYR A 158 -8.15 -3.52 -14.21
C TYR A 158 -8.23 -5.05 -14.28
N TYR A 159 -7.74 -5.74 -13.26
CA TYR A 159 -7.83 -7.19 -13.14
C TYR A 159 -9.24 -7.56 -12.68
N ASP A 160 -9.98 -8.32 -13.48
CA ASP A 160 -11.29 -8.82 -13.07
C ASP A 160 -11.18 -9.77 -11.86
N HIS A 161 -12.28 -9.92 -11.12
CA HIS A 161 -12.36 -10.79 -9.94
C HIS A 161 -11.30 -10.50 -8.86
N THR A 162 -10.74 -9.29 -8.83
CA THR A 162 -9.87 -8.84 -7.75
C THR A 162 -10.58 -7.73 -7.01
N ASP A 163 -10.84 -7.87 -5.72
CA ASP A 163 -11.44 -6.77 -4.93
C ASP A 163 -10.36 -6.09 -4.10
N CYS A 164 -9.92 -4.90 -4.54
CA CYS A 164 -8.98 -4.07 -3.79
C CYS A 164 -9.68 -2.99 -2.94
N GLY A 165 -11.02 -3.03 -2.81
CA GLY A 165 -11.82 -2.10 -2.01
C GLY A 165 -12.35 -2.72 -0.71
N THR A 166 -12.84 -1.88 0.20
CA THR A 166 -13.55 -2.33 1.42
C THR A 166 -15.01 -1.84 1.47
N ALA A 167 -15.48 -1.18 0.42
CA ALA A 167 -16.85 -0.67 0.30
C ALA A 167 -17.56 -1.36 -0.88
N ALA A 168 -18.87 -1.60 -0.75
CA ALA A 168 -19.69 -2.24 -1.77
C ALA A 168 -19.63 -1.49 -3.11
N GLY A 169 -18.77 -1.99 -4.00
CA GLY A 169 -18.48 -1.47 -5.32
C GLY A 169 -17.13 -2.04 -5.74
N ASP A 170 -17.14 -2.94 -6.73
CA ASP A 170 -15.97 -3.68 -7.21
C ASP A 170 -14.84 -2.72 -7.61
N GLN A 171 -13.94 -2.43 -6.67
CA GLN A 171 -12.72 -1.68 -6.98
C GLN A 171 -11.68 -2.68 -7.40
N ASN A 172 -11.77 -3.07 -8.66
CA ASN A 172 -10.79 -3.97 -9.26
C ASN A 172 -9.39 -3.40 -9.13
N CYS A 173 -8.42 -4.27 -8.88
CA CYS A 173 -7.03 -3.89 -8.76
C CYS A 173 -6.47 -3.49 -10.13
N ASN A 174 -5.48 -2.59 -10.20
CA ASN A 174 -4.85 -2.15 -11.46
C ASN A 174 -3.32 -2.39 -11.49
N TYR A 175 -2.78 -3.00 -10.45
CA TYR A 175 -1.38 -3.39 -10.34
C TYR A 175 -1.30 -4.80 -9.78
N GLY A 176 -0.47 -5.65 -10.39
CA GLY A 176 -0.31 -7.04 -10.01
C GLY A 176 1.15 -7.48 -10.09
N VAL A 177 1.55 -8.33 -9.16
CA VAL A 177 2.81 -9.07 -9.15
C VAL A 177 2.51 -10.55 -8.94
N SER A 178 3.37 -11.44 -9.40
CA SER A 178 3.18 -12.89 -9.31
C SER A 178 4.50 -13.59 -9.00
N SER A 179 4.43 -14.86 -8.63
CA SER A 179 5.62 -15.72 -8.58
C SER A 179 6.30 -15.81 -9.96
N THR A 180 7.55 -16.25 -9.99
CA THR A 180 8.38 -16.23 -11.21
C THR A 180 7.87 -17.10 -12.36
N ASN A 181 6.99 -18.05 -12.07
CA ASN A 181 6.42 -19.02 -13.01
C ASN A 181 5.01 -18.68 -13.49
N ALA A 182 4.46 -17.52 -13.12
CA ALA A 182 3.13 -17.08 -13.51
C ALA A 182 3.09 -15.60 -13.88
N LEU A 183 2.02 -15.20 -14.56
CA LEU A 183 1.68 -13.81 -14.84
C LEU A 183 0.52 -13.35 -13.95
N PRO A 184 0.40 -12.03 -13.67
CA PRO A 184 -0.77 -11.49 -12.98
C PRO A 184 -2.10 -11.69 -13.71
N THR A 185 -2.09 -12.16 -14.96
CA THR A 185 -3.28 -12.49 -15.76
C THR A 185 -3.54 -13.99 -15.87
N ASP A 186 -2.80 -14.80 -15.12
CA ASP A 186 -3.08 -16.23 -15.01
C ASP A 186 -4.23 -16.47 -14.02
N ASN A 187 -4.60 -17.73 -13.78
CA ASN A 187 -5.69 -18.15 -12.88
C ASN A 187 -7.05 -17.46 -13.10
N SER A 188 -7.45 -17.27 -14.37
CA SER A 188 -8.74 -16.65 -14.76
C SER A 188 -8.83 -15.14 -14.58
N HIS A 189 -7.76 -14.45 -14.15
CA HIS A 189 -7.74 -13.00 -14.08
C HIS A 189 -7.48 -12.38 -15.45
N THR A 190 -8.40 -11.56 -15.94
CA THR A 190 -8.23 -10.85 -17.22
C THR A 190 -8.25 -9.33 -17.05
N LEU A 191 -7.56 -8.64 -17.96
CA LEU A 191 -7.53 -7.19 -17.99
C LEU A 191 -8.79 -6.65 -18.65
N THR A 192 -9.65 -6.04 -17.86
CA THR A 192 -10.89 -5.41 -18.31
C THR A 192 -10.70 -3.90 -18.52
N PRO A 193 -11.42 -3.29 -19.50
CA PRO A 193 -11.51 -1.84 -19.61
C PRO A 193 -12.13 -1.20 -18.34
N PRO A 194 -11.93 0.11 -18.12
CA PRO A 194 -12.49 0.85 -16.99
C PRO A 194 -14.03 0.93 -17.03
#